data_AF-A0A2V7HN47-F1
#
_entry.id   AF-A0A2V7HN47-F1
#
_cell.length_a   1.000
_cell.length_b   1.000
_cell.length_c   1.000
_cell.angle_alpha   90.00
_cell.angle_beta   90.00
_cell.angle_gamma   90.00
#
_symmetry.space_group_name_H-M   'P 1'
#
loop_
_entity.id
_entity.type
_entity.pdbx_description
1 polymer ?
#
loop_
_entity_poly.entity_id
_entity_poly.type
_entity_poly.pdbx_seq_one_letter_code
_entity_poly.pdbx_strand_id
1 'polypeptide(L)'
;MALMLGVVAVAAAAGAAGEDARGGAARAPRFADYPAGAAFVGTPAAPDFKRNPAAEAFARELREGARRGPNFAGYLRVVEWSCGISCQRWMVVNTRNGRIHDSPEPAFSLEYQLNSVLLVVNTVGRFTAADPPDGVPIAKYYVWRNDRLQLIDTRAPKRTRSGSR
;
A
#
# COMPACT_ATOMS: atom_id res chain seq x y z
N MET A 1 48.88 45.63 -13.38
CA MET A 1 48.95 45.48 -11.91
C MET A 1 47.61 45.90 -11.35
N ALA A 2 46.75 44.93 -11.02
CA ALA A 2 45.58 45.03 -10.13
C ALA A 2 44.79 43.72 -10.23
N LEU A 3 45.12 42.78 -9.34
CA LEU A 3 44.24 41.66 -9.03
C LEU A 3 42.97 42.22 -8.38
N MET A 4 41.80 41.84 -8.88
CA MET A 4 40.56 41.90 -8.09
C MET A 4 40.16 40.46 -7.78
N LEU A 5 40.49 40.03 -6.57
CA LEU A 5 39.96 38.84 -5.93
C LEU A 5 38.47 39.08 -5.62
N GLY A 6 37.58 38.50 -6.42
CA GLY A 6 36.16 38.43 -6.10
C GLY A 6 35.86 37.13 -5.33
N VAL A 7 35.76 37.22 -4.00
CA VAL A 7 35.24 36.14 -3.17
C VAL A 7 33.73 36.09 -3.36
N VAL A 8 33.22 35.04 -4.02
CA VAL A 8 31.78 34.75 -4.04
C VAL A 8 31.49 33.78 -2.91
N ALA A 9 30.98 34.31 -1.80
CA ALA A 9 30.40 33.50 -0.74
C ALA A 9 29.04 32.96 -1.21
N VAL A 10 28.95 31.65 -1.46
CA VAL A 10 27.64 30.99 -1.61
C VAL A 10 27.10 30.72 -0.22
N ALA A 11 26.15 31.55 0.21
CA ALA A 11 25.39 31.34 1.43
C ALA A 11 24.52 30.07 1.29
N ALA A 12 24.67 29.13 2.22
CA ALA A 12 23.75 28.01 2.37
C ALA A 12 22.40 28.54 2.85
N ALA A 13 21.40 28.52 1.98
CA ALA A 13 20.02 28.76 2.39
C ALA A 13 19.45 27.50 3.05
N ALA A 14 19.52 27.46 4.39
CA ALA A 14 18.63 26.61 5.17
C ALA A 14 17.23 27.25 5.12
N GLY A 15 16.34 26.66 4.32
CA GLY A 15 14.96 27.12 4.15
C GLY A 15 13.97 26.05 4.57
N ALA A 16 13.51 26.16 5.82
CA ALA A 16 12.29 25.64 6.43
C ALA A 16 11.84 24.21 6.09
N ALA A 17 12.10 23.30 7.03
CA ALA A 17 11.14 22.24 7.33
C ALA A 17 9.81 22.91 7.73
N GLY A 18 8.82 22.86 6.84
CA GLY A 18 7.45 23.20 7.17
C GLY A 18 6.80 22.03 7.89
N GLU A 19 6.77 22.11 9.21
CA GLU A 19 5.74 21.46 10.02
C GLU A 19 4.40 22.11 9.69
N ASP A 20 3.45 21.35 9.13
CA ASP A 20 2.04 21.68 9.25
C ASP A 20 1.31 20.42 9.70
N ALA A 21 1.35 20.20 11.01
CA ALA A 21 0.49 19.28 11.71
C ALA A 21 -0.68 20.04 12.34
N ARG A 22 -1.88 19.60 11.96
CA ARG A 22 -3.19 19.64 12.67
C ARG A 22 -4.13 20.81 12.33
N GLY A 23 -5.26 20.48 11.68
CA GLY A 23 -6.43 21.37 11.69
C GLY A 23 -7.63 21.01 10.80
N GLY A 24 -7.46 20.16 9.80
CA GLY A 24 -8.57 19.65 8.98
C GLY A 24 -8.32 18.17 8.68
N ALA A 25 -9.34 17.33 8.78
CA ALA A 25 -9.19 15.92 8.41
C ALA A 25 -8.77 15.87 6.93
N ALA A 26 -7.48 15.65 6.66
CA ALA A 26 -6.97 15.48 5.31
C ALA A 26 -7.83 14.43 4.61
N ARG A 27 -8.23 14.71 3.36
CA ARG A 27 -9.05 13.79 2.57
C ARG A 27 -8.37 12.41 2.52
N ALA A 28 -9.16 11.33 2.54
CA ALA A 28 -8.63 9.99 2.38
C ALA A 28 -7.83 9.86 1.06
N PRO A 29 -6.70 9.15 1.04
CA PRO A 29 -5.94 8.89 -0.19
C PRO A 29 -6.82 8.26 -1.28
N ARG A 30 -6.70 8.72 -2.52
CA ARG A 30 -7.47 8.20 -3.66
C ARG A 30 -6.55 7.59 -4.70
N PHE A 31 -7.00 6.54 -5.38
CA PHE A 31 -6.21 5.88 -6.43
C PHE A 31 -5.65 6.84 -7.50
N ALA A 32 -6.45 7.85 -7.91
CA ALA A 32 -6.04 8.83 -8.91
C ALA A 32 -4.85 9.71 -8.47
N ASP A 33 -4.61 9.86 -7.17
CA ASP A 33 -3.49 10.62 -6.63
C ASP A 33 -2.18 9.79 -6.63
N TYR A 34 -2.26 8.50 -6.95
CA TYR A 34 -1.15 7.54 -6.92
C TYR A 34 -1.12 6.69 -8.21
N PRO A 35 -0.86 7.28 -9.39
CA PRO A 35 -0.84 6.54 -10.64
C PRO A 35 0.30 5.50 -10.66
N ALA A 36 0.03 4.35 -11.27
CA ALA A 36 1.05 3.40 -11.65
C ALA A 36 1.63 3.71 -13.04
N GLY A 37 2.79 3.12 -13.34
CA GLY A 37 3.32 3.10 -14.69
C GLY A 37 2.49 2.22 -15.63
N ALA A 38 2.92 2.12 -16.89
CA ALA A 38 2.28 1.28 -17.88
C ALA A 38 2.12 -0.17 -17.39
N ALA A 39 0.96 -0.75 -17.69
CA ALA A 39 0.69 -2.14 -17.36
C ALA A 39 1.67 -3.07 -18.08
N PHE A 40 2.17 -4.08 -17.37
CA PHE A 40 3.02 -5.10 -17.95
C PHE A 40 2.19 -5.94 -18.92
N VAL A 41 2.69 -6.07 -20.15
CA VAL A 41 2.13 -6.91 -21.21
C VAL A 41 3.18 -7.98 -21.55
N GLY A 42 2.76 -9.24 -21.48
CA GLY A 42 3.63 -10.39 -21.75
C GLY A 42 3.26 -11.59 -20.88
N THR A 43 4.06 -12.65 -20.99
CA THR A 43 3.88 -13.86 -20.19
C THR A 43 4.31 -13.61 -18.74
N PRO A 44 3.42 -13.79 -17.74
CA PRO A 44 3.79 -13.66 -16.33
C PRO A 44 4.84 -14.69 -15.91
N ALA A 45 5.85 -14.25 -15.18
CA ALA A 45 6.80 -15.14 -14.52
C ALA A 45 6.12 -16.00 -13.44
N ALA A 46 6.56 -17.25 -13.31
CA ALA A 46 6.11 -18.12 -12.23
C ALA A 46 6.65 -17.61 -10.87
N PRO A 47 5.91 -17.78 -9.76
CA PRO A 47 6.40 -17.39 -8.43
C PRO A 47 7.71 -18.09 -8.06
N ASP A 48 8.67 -17.31 -7.54
CA ASP A 48 9.99 -17.77 -7.10
C ASP A 48 10.00 -18.05 -5.58
N PHE A 49 9.67 -19.29 -5.23
CA PHE A 49 9.64 -19.77 -3.85
C PHE A 49 11.03 -19.92 -3.22
N LYS A 50 12.11 -19.97 -4.01
CA LYS A 50 13.47 -20.10 -3.44
C LYS A 50 13.86 -18.86 -2.63
N ARG A 51 13.32 -17.70 -3.01
CA ARG A 51 13.54 -16.41 -2.32
C ARG A 51 12.57 -16.17 -1.17
N ASN A 52 11.46 -16.90 -1.12
CA ASN A 52 10.51 -16.87 -0.02
C ASN A 52 9.96 -18.29 0.24
N PRO A 53 10.74 -19.16 0.93
CA PRO A 53 10.34 -20.55 1.16
C PRO A 53 9.05 -20.68 1.99
N ALA A 54 8.74 -19.71 2.85
CA ALA A 54 7.51 -19.71 3.64
C ALA A 54 6.24 -19.63 2.76
N ALA A 55 6.34 -19.06 1.56
CA ALA A 55 5.25 -19.00 0.60
C ALA A 55 4.91 -20.36 -0.05
N GLU A 56 5.75 -21.39 0.10
CA GLU A 56 5.48 -22.73 -0.45
C GLU A 56 4.19 -23.35 0.11
N ALA A 57 3.82 -23.00 1.34
CA ALA A 57 2.56 -23.41 1.96
C ALA A 57 1.31 -22.95 1.17
N PHE A 58 1.47 -21.96 0.28
CA PHE A 58 0.41 -21.37 -0.54
C PHE A 58 0.74 -21.44 -2.04
N ALA A 59 1.59 -22.40 -2.43
CA ALA A 59 2.14 -22.44 -3.78
C ALA A 59 1.08 -22.61 -4.86
N ARG A 60 -0.03 -23.30 -4.55
CA ARG A 60 -1.13 -23.50 -5.49
C ARG A 60 -1.81 -22.16 -5.82
N GLU A 61 -2.23 -21.44 -4.79
CA GLU A 61 -2.90 -20.14 -4.88
C GLU A 61 -2.02 -19.14 -5.63
N LEU A 62 -0.73 -19.08 -5.29
CA LEU A 62 0.24 -18.18 -5.90
C LEU A 62 0.47 -18.50 -7.38
N ARG A 63 0.62 -19.77 -7.75
CA ARG A 63 0.79 -20.19 -9.15
C ARG A 63 -0.46 -19.91 -9.97
N GLU A 64 -1.64 -20.27 -9.47
CA GLU A 64 -2.92 -20.01 -10.14
C GLU A 64 -3.19 -18.51 -10.29
N GLY A 65 -2.89 -17.73 -9.25
CA GLY A 65 -3.05 -16.29 -9.22
C GLY A 65 -2.10 -15.57 -10.18
N ALA A 66 -0.81 -15.89 -10.15
CA ALA A 66 0.22 -15.23 -10.98
C ALA A 66 0.00 -15.44 -12.49
N ARG A 67 -0.50 -16.61 -12.89
CA ARG A 67 -0.82 -16.92 -14.31
C ARG A 67 -1.87 -15.99 -14.93
N ARG A 68 -2.65 -15.28 -14.11
CA ARG A 68 -3.70 -14.36 -14.57
C ARG A 68 -3.17 -12.99 -14.98
N GLY A 69 -1.86 -12.74 -14.81
CA GLY A 69 -1.26 -11.43 -15.11
C GLY A 69 -1.48 -10.39 -14.01
N PRO A 70 -1.00 -9.15 -14.20
CA PRO A 70 -1.05 -8.12 -13.18
C PRO A 70 -2.46 -7.58 -12.96
N ASN A 71 -2.78 -7.20 -11.72
CA ASN A 71 -4.00 -6.50 -11.32
C ASN A 71 -3.73 -5.28 -10.41
N PHE A 72 -2.45 -5.00 -10.11
CA PHE A 72 -2.04 -3.95 -9.19
C PHE A 72 -0.73 -3.30 -9.67
N ALA A 73 -0.57 -1.99 -9.46
CA ALA A 73 0.68 -1.25 -9.68
C ALA A 73 1.33 -1.47 -11.06
N GLY A 74 0.53 -1.74 -12.08
CA GLY A 74 0.91 -2.00 -13.47
C GLY A 74 1.50 -3.40 -13.71
N TYR A 75 2.27 -3.95 -12.78
CA TYR A 75 3.04 -5.18 -13.01
C TYR A 75 3.02 -6.18 -11.84
N LEU A 76 2.19 -5.90 -10.83
CA LEU A 76 2.04 -6.75 -9.67
C LEU A 76 0.71 -7.49 -9.76
N ARG A 77 0.70 -8.69 -9.19
CA ARG A 77 -0.50 -9.47 -8.97
C ARG A 77 -0.72 -9.64 -7.48
N VAL A 78 -1.78 -9.03 -6.95
CA VAL A 78 -2.33 -9.38 -5.65
C VAL A 78 -3.05 -10.72 -5.78
N VAL A 79 -2.66 -11.69 -4.96
CA VAL A 79 -3.26 -13.02 -4.86
C VAL A 79 -3.89 -13.12 -3.48
N GLU A 80 -5.18 -13.47 -3.43
CA GLU A 80 -5.98 -13.55 -2.20
C GLU A 80 -6.55 -14.96 -2.03
N TRP A 81 -6.64 -15.42 -0.79
CA TRP A 81 -7.29 -16.66 -0.41
C TRP A 81 -7.85 -16.58 1.01
N SER A 82 -8.88 -17.38 1.30
CA SER A 82 -9.52 -17.37 2.61
C SER A 82 -8.60 -17.91 3.73
N CYS A 83 -8.65 -17.29 4.90
CA CYS A 83 -8.08 -17.78 6.16
C CYS A 83 -9.12 -18.29 7.17
N GLY A 84 -10.41 -18.33 6.80
CA GLY A 84 -11.52 -18.67 7.69
C GLY A 84 -12.72 -17.75 7.47
N ILE A 85 -13.60 -17.65 8.47
CA ILE A 85 -14.82 -16.83 8.38
C ILE A 85 -14.42 -15.35 8.26
N SER A 86 -14.73 -14.76 7.09
CA SER A 86 -14.54 -13.33 6.79
C SER A 86 -13.08 -12.83 6.78
N CYS A 87 -12.08 -13.71 6.76
CA CYS A 87 -10.66 -13.36 6.73
C CYS A 87 -10.04 -13.71 5.37
N GLN A 88 -9.24 -12.82 4.79
CA GLN A 88 -8.41 -13.05 3.60
C GLN A 88 -6.92 -12.96 3.95
N ARG A 89 -6.16 -13.99 3.60
CA ARG A 89 -4.71 -13.91 3.44
C ARG A 89 -4.40 -13.52 2.02
N TRP A 90 -3.28 -12.86 1.84
CA TRP A 90 -2.88 -12.39 0.53
C TRP A 90 -1.38 -12.19 0.44
N MET A 91 -0.88 -12.15 -0.78
CA MET A 91 0.51 -11.86 -1.11
C MET A 91 0.56 -11.12 -2.44
N VAL A 92 1.70 -10.49 -2.73
CA VAL A 92 1.92 -9.78 -3.99
C VAL A 92 3.01 -10.50 -4.78
N VAL A 93 2.72 -10.85 -6.03
CA VAL A 93 3.69 -11.44 -6.96
C VAL A 93 4.08 -10.41 -8.00
N ASN A 94 5.37 -10.17 -8.16
CA ASN A 94 5.90 -9.40 -9.28
C ASN A 94 5.83 -10.23 -10.57
N THR A 95 4.95 -9.87 -11.49
CA THR A 95 4.69 -10.69 -12.69
C THR A 95 5.84 -10.66 -13.70
N ARG A 96 6.83 -9.78 -13.53
CA ARG A 96 8.00 -9.68 -14.42
C ARG A 96 9.08 -10.70 -14.06
N ASN A 97 9.22 -11.05 -12.79
CA ASN A 97 10.34 -11.86 -12.29
C ASN A 97 9.97 -12.92 -11.25
N GLY A 98 8.70 -13.04 -10.87
CA GLY A 98 8.21 -14.05 -9.95
C GLY A 98 8.46 -13.76 -8.47
N ARG A 99 9.08 -12.63 -8.09
CA ARG A 99 9.33 -12.33 -6.68
C ARG A 99 8.00 -12.22 -5.91
N ILE A 100 7.96 -12.90 -4.77
CA ILE A 100 6.81 -12.93 -3.86
C ILE A 100 7.10 -11.96 -2.71
N HIS A 101 6.14 -11.11 -2.41
CA HIS A 101 6.17 -10.16 -1.30
C HIS A 101 5.01 -10.47 -0.35
N ASP A 102 5.35 -10.64 0.93
CA ASP A 102 4.37 -10.96 1.96
C ASP A 102 3.44 -9.77 2.22
N SER A 103 2.17 -10.06 2.54
CA SER A 103 1.28 -9.04 3.08
C SER A 103 1.76 -8.56 4.45
N PRO A 104 1.61 -7.25 4.78
CA PRO A 104 1.87 -6.77 6.12
C PRO A 104 0.90 -7.35 7.15
N GLU A 105 -0.32 -7.69 6.74
CA GLU A 105 -1.39 -8.19 7.60
C GLU A 105 -2.49 -8.89 6.79
N PRO A 106 -3.25 -9.81 7.40
CA PRO A 106 -4.51 -10.30 6.81
C PRO A 106 -5.51 -9.15 6.61
N ALA A 107 -6.42 -9.32 5.66
CA ALA A 107 -7.43 -8.34 5.33
C ALA A 107 -8.84 -8.94 5.50
N PHE A 108 -9.83 -8.12 5.81
CA PHE A 108 -11.23 -8.49 5.57
C PHE A 108 -11.61 -8.21 4.11
N SER A 109 -11.18 -7.05 3.59
CA SER A 109 -11.26 -6.74 2.17
C SER A 109 -10.05 -5.92 1.72
N LEU A 110 -9.76 -5.99 0.43
CA LEU A 110 -8.69 -5.22 -0.21
C LEU A 110 -9.28 -4.38 -1.33
N GLU A 111 -8.78 -3.16 -1.49
CA GLU A 111 -9.06 -2.33 -2.65
C GLU A 111 -7.74 -1.92 -3.31
N TYR A 112 -7.61 -2.21 -4.60
CA TYR A 112 -6.43 -1.92 -5.39
C TYR A 112 -6.82 -1.84 -6.87
N GLN A 113 -5.99 -1.20 -7.68
CA GLN A 113 -6.23 -1.05 -9.10
C GLN A 113 -4.95 -1.30 -9.89
N LEU A 114 -5.09 -1.81 -11.13
CA LEU A 114 -3.96 -2.04 -12.02
C LEU A 114 -3.19 -0.75 -12.32
N ASN A 115 -3.88 0.38 -12.44
CA ASN A 115 -3.30 1.67 -12.79
C ASN A 115 -2.94 2.53 -11.56
N SER A 116 -2.90 1.96 -10.36
CA SER A 116 -2.53 2.69 -9.14
C SER A 116 -1.51 1.91 -8.31
N VAL A 117 -0.59 2.64 -7.68
CA VAL A 117 0.32 2.09 -6.67
C VAL A 117 -0.27 2.13 -5.26
N LEU A 118 -1.50 2.63 -5.10
CA LEU A 118 -2.23 2.63 -3.83
C LEU A 118 -2.96 1.29 -3.62
N LEU A 119 -2.85 0.75 -2.41
CA LEU A 119 -3.57 -0.43 -1.95
C LEU A 119 -4.19 -0.11 -0.59
N VAL A 120 -5.47 -0.41 -0.43
CA VAL A 120 -6.21 -0.21 0.82
C VAL A 120 -6.47 -1.57 1.45
N VAL A 121 -6.10 -1.71 2.72
CA VAL A 121 -6.42 -2.88 3.55
C VAL A 121 -7.53 -2.49 4.52
N ASN A 122 -8.70 -3.08 4.35
CA ASN A 122 -9.79 -2.95 5.30
C ASN A 122 -9.69 -4.07 6.33
N THR A 123 -9.52 -3.69 7.59
CA THR A 123 -9.20 -4.59 8.71
C THR A 123 -10.43 -4.98 9.53
N VAL A 124 -11.61 -4.50 9.15
CA VAL A 124 -12.86 -4.71 9.89
C VAL A 124 -13.99 -5.03 8.91
N GLY A 125 -14.29 -6.32 8.71
CA GLY A 125 -15.29 -6.73 7.73
C GLY A 125 -16.65 -7.08 8.32
N ARG A 126 -16.84 -6.93 9.63
CA ARG A 126 -18.14 -6.96 10.30
C ARG A 126 -17.96 -6.58 11.77
N PHE A 127 -18.09 -5.31 12.10
CA PHE A 127 -18.78 -5.01 13.34
C PHE A 127 -20.27 -5.14 13.01
N THR A 128 -20.89 -6.20 13.52
CA THR A 128 -22.36 -6.28 13.63
C THR A 128 -22.87 -5.36 14.75
N ALA A 129 -21.98 -4.86 15.60
CA ALA A 129 -22.23 -3.67 16.39
C ALA A 129 -22.18 -2.46 15.45
N ALA A 130 -23.17 -1.59 15.54
CA ALA A 130 -23.35 -0.43 14.67
C ALA A 130 -22.12 0.50 14.58
N ASP A 131 -21.11 0.34 15.44
CA ASP A 131 -19.86 1.09 15.43
C ASP A 131 -18.66 0.21 15.88
N PRO A 132 -17.52 0.16 15.14
CA PRO A 132 -16.23 -0.30 15.67
C PRO A 132 -15.81 0.45 16.95
N PRO A 133 -15.08 -0.18 17.89
CA PRO A 133 -14.51 0.50 19.05
C PRO A 133 -13.62 1.68 18.64
N ASP A 134 -13.66 2.74 19.45
CA ASP A 134 -12.84 3.93 19.23
C ASP A 134 -11.35 3.58 19.09
N GLY A 135 -10.70 4.18 18.10
CA GLY A 135 -9.27 3.98 17.83
C GLY A 135 -8.93 2.73 17.04
N VAL A 136 -9.89 1.86 16.72
CA VAL A 136 -9.66 0.70 15.84
C VAL A 136 -9.54 1.18 14.39
N PRO A 137 -8.42 0.90 13.69
CA PRO A 137 -8.32 1.18 12.27
C PRO A 137 -9.39 0.42 11.49
N ILE A 138 -10.14 1.14 10.66
CA ILE A 138 -11.10 0.58 9.71
C ILE A 138 -10.43 0.32 8.35
N ALA A 139 -9.44 1.15 8.00
CA ALA A 139 -8.71 1.09 6.75
C ALA A 139 -7.27 1.56 6.93
N LYS A 140 -6.33 0.85 6.32
CA LYS A 140 -4.92 1.24 6.19
C LYS A 140 -4.57 1.44 4.72
N TYR A 141 -3.86 2.51 4.43
CA TYR A 141 -3.49 2.89 3.07
C TYR A 141 -2.01 2.65 2.86
N TYR A 142 -1.69 1.84 1.87
CA TYR A 142 -0.33 1.46 1.51
C TYR A 142 0.00 1.98 0.11
N VAL A 143 1.22 2.46 -0.07
CA VAL A 143 1.77 2.76 -1.40
C VAL A 143 2.87 1.77 -1.73
N TRP A 144 2.81 1.17 -2.90
CA TRP A 144 3.88 0.33 -3.42
C TRP A 144 5.07 1.18 -3.87
N ARG A 145 6.19 1.11 -3.13
CA ARG A 145 7.46 1.80 -3.44
C ARG A 145 8.65 0.99 -2.92
N ASN A 146 9.76 1.00 -3.65
CA ASN A 146 11.01 0.35 -3.25
C ASN A 146 10.82 -1.14 -2.90
N ASP A 147 10.11 -1.89 -3.76
CA ASP A 147 9.82 -3.32 -3.57
C ASP A 147 9.07 -3.68 -2.27
N ARG A 148 8.29 -2.74 -1.71
CA ARG A 148 7.46 -2.96 -0.52
C ARG A 148 6.20 -2.09 -0.49
N LEU A 149 5.24 -2.53 0.31
CA LEU A 149 4.07 -1.75 0.71
C LEU A 149 4.46 -0.83 1.88
N GLN A 150 4.42 0.49 1.66
CA GLN A 150 4.69 1.50 2.67
C GLN A 150 3.37 2.06 3.20
N LEU A 151 3.13 1.95 4.51
CA LEU A 151 1.95 2.55 5.16
C LEU A 151 2.07 4.08 5.11
N ILE A 152 1.06 4.75 4.56
CA ILE A 152 1.01 6.22 4.46
C ILE A 152 -0.09 6.85 5.30
N ASP A 153 -1.13 6.08 5.63
CA ASP A 153 -2.28 6.58 6.39
C ASP A 153 -3.00 5.42 7.07
N THR A 154 -3.58 5.69 8.24
CA THR A 154 -4.42 4.76 9.00
C THR A 154 -5.67 5.52 9.42
N ARG A 155 -6.84 5.03 9.01
CA ARG A 155 -8.12 5.68 9.30
C ARG A 155 -8.93 4.86 10.29
N ALA A 156 -9.44 5.56 11.30
CA ALA A 156 -10.45 5.09 12.23
C ALA A 156 -11.79 5.82 11.92
N PRO A 157 -12.93 5.34 12.44
CA PRO A 157 -14.22 6.01 12.28
C PRO A 157 -14.17 7.45 12.81
N LYS A 158 -15.00 8.33 12.23
CA LYS A 158 -15.21 9.65 12.81
C LYS A 158 -16.04 9.50 14.10
N ARG A 159 -15.57 10.07 15.22
CA ARG A 159 -16.37 10.23 16.44
C ARG A 159 -17.68 10.94 16.10
N THR A 160 -18.80 10.23 16.17
CA THR A 160 -20.09 10.87 16.44
C THR A 160 -20.08 11.27 17.91
N ARG A 161 -20.08 12.57 18.20
CA ARG A 161 -20.31 13.06 19.56
C ARG A 161 -21.72 12.60 19.94
N SER A 162 -21.83 11.50 20.68
CA SER A 162 -23.08 11.15 21.35
C SER A 162 -23.40 12.30 22.29
N GLY A 163 -24.37 13.12 21.91
CA GLY A 163 -24.86 14.20 22.74
C GLY A 163 -25.52 13.58 23.96
N SER A 164 -24.99 13.88 25.15
CA SER A 164 -25.70 13.58 26.40
C SER A 164 -27.03 14.32 26.37
N ARG A 165 -28.14 13.58 26.34
CA ARG A 165 -29.42 14.06 26.88
C ARG A 165 -29.60 13.44 28.25
#